data_AF-A0A7S2EGY9-F1
#
_entry.id   AF-A0A7S2EGY9-F1
#
_cell.length_a   1.000
_cell.length_b   1.000
_cell.length_c   1.000
_cell.angle_alpha   90.00
_cell.angle_beta   90.00
_cell.angle_gamma   90.00
#
_symmetry.space_group_name_H-M   'P 1'
#
loop_
_entity.id
_entity.type
_entity.pdbx_description
1 polymer ?
#
loop_
_entity_poly.entity_id
_entity_poly.type
_entity_poly.pdbx_seq_one_letter_code
_entity_poly.pdbx_strand_id
1 'polypeptide(L)'
;EDPVYVLENNLPIDCKWYLTNQLSKPLTRIFEPIIDNVEKSLLQGDHTRKIFIPTPTARKGSLMMFAAKKATCMGCKASMDAGKGNLCKYCVPREAEIYLEKLAVLREAEMRFARLWSEAQRVHGTVHTDIMCTGDGC
;
A
#
# COMPACT_ATOMS: atom_id res chain seq x y z
N GLU A 1 -17.13 6.91 -7.62
CA GLU A 1 -17.57 5.68 -8.29
C GLU A 1 -18.14 4.72 -7.26
N ASP A 2 -18.88 3.72 -7.72
CA ASP A 2 -19.41 2.68 -6.85
C ASP A 2 -18.26 1.86 -6.20
N PRO A 3 -18.29 1.59 -4.88
CA PRO A 3 -17.20 0.87 -4.20
C PRO A 3 -16.93 -0.53 -4.76
N VAL A 4 -17.96 -1.26 -5.20
CA VAL A 4 -17.82 -2.60 -5.77
C VAL A 4 -17.12 -2.52 -7.11
N TYR A 5 -17.54 -1.56 -7.95
CA TYR A 5 -16.88 -1.32 -9.23
C TYR A 5 -15.39 -0.98 -9.05
N VAL A 6 -15.04 -0.12 -8.07
CA VAL A 6 -13.65 0.23 -7.76
C VAL A 6 -12.82 -0.99 -7.38
N LEU A 7 -13.39 -1.90 -6.59
CA LEU A 7 -12.75 -3.14 -6.15
C LEU A 7 -12.50 -4.09 -7.34
N GLU A 8 -13.54 -4.38 -8.13
CA GLU A 8 -13.43 -5.28 -9.29
C GLU A 8 -12.41 -4.78 -10.32
N ASN A 9 -12.34 -3.46 -10.48
CA ASN A 9 -11.53 -2.81 -11.51
C ASN A 9 -10.13 -2.42 -11.03
N ASN A 10 -9.82 -2.62 -9.75
CA ASN A 10 -8.57 -2.21 -9.10
C ASN A 10 -8.21 -0.75 -9.43
N LEU A 11 -9.17 0.16 -9.26
CA LEU A 11 -8.97 1.56 -9.58
C LEU A 11 -8.11 2.25 -8.51
N PRO A 12 -7.12 3.06 -8.89
CA PRO A 12 -6.27 3.75 -7.93
C PRO A 12 -7.08 4.79 -7.15
N ILE A 13 -6.86 4.82 -5.83
CA ILE A 13 -7.49 5.79 -4.93
C ILE A 13 -6.67 7.08 -4.93
N ASP A 14 -7.33 8.23 -5.08
CA ASP A 14 -6.67 9.54 -4.94
C ASP A 14 -6.52 9.94 -3.47
N CYS A 15 -5.44 9.46 -2.84
CA CYS A 15 -5.11 9.78 -1.46
C CYS A 15 -4.97 11.29 -1.21
N LYS A 16 -4.52 12.07 -2.20
CA LYS A 16 -4.33 13.51 -2.05
C LYS A 16 -5.66 14.23 -1.95
N TRP A 17 -6.64 13.84 -2.77
CA TRP A 17 -7.98 14.39 -2.70
C TRP A 17 -8.63 14.15 -1.33
N TYR A 18 -8.54 12.92 -0.79
CA TYR A 18 -9.07 12.62 0.55
C TYR A 18 -8.36 13.42 1.66
N LEU A 19 -7.03 13.50 1.60
CA LEU A 19 -6.26 14.27 2.57
C LEU A 19 -6.65 15.75 2.56
N THR A 20 -6.73 16.36 1.37
CA THR A 20 -6.99 17.80 1.23
C THR A 20 -8.47 18.15 1.42
N ASN A 21 -9.42 17.35 0.95
CA ASN A 21 -10.84 17.74 0.96
C ASN A 21 -11.64 17.17 2.13
N GLN A 22 -11.26 16.00 2.66
CA GLN A 22 -12.00 15.35 3.74
C GLN A 22 -11.30 15.52 5.10
N LEU A 23 -9.99 15.28 5.17
CA LEU A 23 -9.28 15.24 6.45
C LEU A 23 -8.71 16.59 6.89
N SER A 24 -8.26 17.44 5.97
CA SER A 24 -7.56 18.68 6.32
C SER A 24 -8.40 19.62 7.21
N LYS A 25 -9.63 19.95 6.80
CA LYS A 25 -10.47 20.95 7.48
C LYS A 25 -10.89 20.51 8.89
N PRO A 26 -11.37 19.26 9.12
CA PRO A 26 -11.65 18.79 10.47
C PRO A 26 -10.41 18.78 11.36
N LEU A 27 -9.27 18.33 10.85
CA LEU A 27 -8.03 18.28 11.63
C LEU A 27 -7.53 19.68 11.99
N THR A 28 -7.53 20.62 11.04
CA THR A 28 -7.17 22.02 11.32
C THR A 28 -8.06 22.59 12.41
N ARG A 29 -9.39 22.41 12.34
CA ARG A 29 -10.31 22.92 13.36
C ARG A 29 -10.06 22.36 14.76
N ILE A 30 -9.66 21.09 14.87
CA ILE A 30 -9.37 20.45 16.17
C ILE A 30 -8.04 20.96 16.76
N PHE A 31 -7.02 21.13 15.92
CA PHE A 31 -5.66 21.43 16.37
C PHE A 31 -5.30 22.91 16.35
N GLU A 32 -6.07 23.77 15.70
CA GLU A 32 -5.86 25.23 15.64
C GLU A 32 -5.72 25.89 17.02
N PRO A 33 -6.46 25.50 18.08
CA PRO A 33 -6.26 26.07 19.41
C PRO A 33 -4.99 25.62 20.13
N ILE A 34 -4.30 24.59 19.61
CA ILE A 34 -3.18 23.91 20.30
C ILE A 34 -1.85 24.17 19.61
N ILE A 35 -1.84 24.22 18.27
CA ILE A 35 -0.62 24.27 17.46
C ILE A 35 -0.69 25.45 16.49
N ASP A 36 0.35 26.28 16.50
CA ASP A 36 0.52 27.34 15.52
C ASP A 36 0.76 26.74 14.12
N ASN A 37 -0.01 27.18 13.12
CA ASN A 37 0.09 26.74 11.72
C ASN A 37 -0.02 25.21 11.52
N VAL A 38 -1.17 24.63 11.88
CA VAL A 38 -1.49 23.19 11.75
C VAL A 38 -1.13 22.61 10.39
N GLU A 39 -1.40 23.32 9.29
CA GLU A 39 -1.13 22.80 7.94
C GLU A 39 0.34 22.47 7.70
N LYS A 40 1.25 23.35 8.13
CA LYS A 40 2.70 23.18 7.93
C LYS A 40 3.33 22.19 8.90
N SER A 41 2.70 21.94 10.03
CA SER A 41 3.20 21.01 11.05
C SER A 41 2.69 19.59 10.82
N LEU A 42 1.40 19.45 10.49
CA LEU A 42 0.72 18.16 10.43
C LEU A 42 0.54 17.63 9.00
N LEU A 43 0.11 18.49 8.07
CA LEU A 43 -0.30 18.06 6.72
C LEU A 43 0.83 18.19 5.68
N GLN A 44 1.81 19.03 5.96
CA GLN A 44 3.00 19.25 5.14
C GLN A 44 4.23 18.99 6.00
N GLY A 45 5.27 18.36 5.45
CA GLY A 45 6.50 18.11 6.21
C GLY A 45 7.33 16.97 5.67
N ASP A 46 8.41 16.65 6.37
CA ASP A 46 9.32 15.57 6.00
C ASP A 46 8.65 14.19 6.10
N HIS A 47 7.70 14.04 7.03
CA HIS A 47 6.92 12.81 7.21
C HIS A 47 5.95 12.52 6.05
N THR A 48 5.53 13.54 5.29
CA THR A 48 4.63 13.36 4.14
C THR A 48 5.37 13.24 2.80
N ARG A 49 6.70 13.34 2.77
CA ARG A 49 7.51 13.18 1.53
C ARG A 49 7.52 11.76 1.00
N LYS A 50 7.32 10.75 1.85
CA LYS A 50 7.24 9.35 1.46
C LYS A 50 5.79 9.00 1.16
N ILE A 51 5.41 9.09 -0.11
CA ILE A 51 4.08 8.71 -0.59
C ILE A 51 4.12 7.36 -1.32
N PHE A 52 3.11 6.54 -1.06
CA PHE A 52 2.83 5.36 -1.88
C PHE A 52 1.87 5.77 -2.99
N ILE A 53 2.32 5.66 -4.24
CA ILE A 53 1.48 5.86 -5.42
C ILE A 53 1.25 4.48 -6.03
N PRO A 54 0.01 3.96 -6.02
CA PRO A 54 -0.29 2.69 -6.66
C PRO A 54 -0.03 2.80 -8.17
N THR A 55 0.63 1.79 -8.73
CA THR A 55 0.83 1.72 -10.18
C THR A 55 -0.52 1.40 -10.84
N PRO A 56 -0.97 2.17 -11.85
CA PRO A 56 -2.22 1.88 -12.55
C PRO A 56 -2.20 0.49 -13.19
N THR A 57 -3.32 -0.21 -13.12
CA THR A 57 -3.49 -1.53 -13.71
C THR A 57 -3.27 -1.48 -15.23
N ALA A 58 -2.45 -2.39 -15.76
CA ALA A 58 -2.19 -2.50 -17.19
C ALA A 58 -3.45 -3.02 -17.91
N ARG A 59 -4.25 -2.09 -18.44
CA ARG A 59 -5.42 -2.41 -19.28
C ARG A 59 -5.03 -2.43 -20.75
N LYS A 60 -5.70 -3.27 -21.54
CA LYS A 60 -5.54 -3.33 -23.00
C LYS A 60 -5.77 -1.93 -23.59
N GLY A 61 -4.75 -1.38 -24.26
CA GLY A 61 -4.77 -0.02 -24.82
C GLY A 61 -4.23 1.09 -23.91
N SER A 62 -3.89 0.80 -22.64
CA SER A 62 -3.27 1.78 -21.73
C SER A 62 -1.74 1.84 -21.89
N LEU A 63 -1.15 2.99 -21.59
CA LEU A 63 0.32 3.21 -21.62
C LEU A 63 1.08 2.20 -20.75
N MET A 64 0.49 1.77 -19.63
CA MET A 64 1.10 0.80 -18.71
C MET A 64 1.28 -0.60 -19.31
N MET A 65 0.57 -0.94 -20.39
CA MET A 65 0.77 -2.22 -21.10
C MET A 65 2.15 -2.31 -21.76
N PHE A 66 2.73 -1.17 -22.13
CA PHE A 66 4.04 -1.07 -22.77
C PHE A 66 5.18 -0.81 -21.79
N ALA A 67 4.87 -0.67 -20.49
CA ALA A 67 5.88 -0.40 -19.47
C ALA A 67 6.59 -1.70 -19.05
N ALA A 68 7.90 -1.77 -19.27
CA ALA A 68 8.74 -2.86 -18.78
C ALA A 68 9.18 -2.60 -17.33
N LYS A 69 8.94 -3.58 -16.44
CA LYS A 69 9.43 -3.51 -15.05
C LYS A 69 10.96 -3.61 -15.05
N LYS A 70 11.64 -2.57 -14.58
CA LYS A 70 13.09 -2.60 -14.36
C LYS A 70 13.40 -3.14 -12.97
N ALA A 71 14.47 -3.93 -12.86
CA ALA A 71 14.98 -4.39 -11.58
C ALA A 71 15.49 -3.17 -10.78
N THR A 72 15.11 -3.11 -9.51
CA THR A 72 15.59 -2.08 -8.57
C THR A 72 16.12 -2.74 -7.31
N CYS A 73 17.11 -2.11 -6.68
CA CYS A 73 17.68 -2.61 -5.44
C CYS A 73 16.63 -2.58 -4.32
N MET A 74 16.45 -3.69 -3.61
CA MET A 74 15.47 -3.79 -2.52
C MET A 74 15.76 -2.85 -1.33
N GLY A 75 17.03 -2.46 -1.12
CA GLY A 75 17.43 -1.56 -0.05
C GLY A 75 17.27 -0.08 -0.40
N CYS A 76 17.90 0.37 -1.49
CA CYS A 76 17.98 1.79 -1.85
C CYS A 76 17.13 2.21 -3.06
N LYS A 77 16.41 1.28 -3.69
CA LYS A 77 15.60 1.51 -4.91
C LYS A 77 16.38 2.00 -6.14
N ALA A 78 17.71 1.94 -6.12
CA ALA A 78 18.53 2.26 -7.28
C ALA A 78 18.22 1.31 -8.45
N SER A 79 18.20 1.84 -9.68
CA SER A 79 18.02 1.03 -10.89
C SER A 79 19.17 0.03 -11.05
N MET A 80 18.84 -1.20 -11.43
CA MET A 80 19.81 -2.28 -11.64
C MET A 80 19.60 -2.92 -13.01
N ASP A 81 20.68 -3.50 -13.55
CA ASP A 81 20.59 -4.28 -14.78
C ASP A 81 19.88 -5.61 -14.52
N ALA A 82 19.15 -6.09 -15.52
CA ALA A 82 18.49 -7.39 -15.46
C ALA A 82 19.53 -8.51 -15.22
N GLY A 83 19.28 -9.37 -14.24
CA GLY A 83 20.10 -10.54 -13.93
C GLY A 83 21.25 -10.33 -12.92
N LYS A 84 21.46 -9.12 -12.37
CA LYS A 84 22.53 -8.83 -11.39
C LYS A 84 22.14 -9.02 -9.91
N GLY A 85 21.07 -9.77 -9.62
CA GLY A 85 20.58 -10.03 -8.26
C GLY A 85 19.57 -8.99 -7.74
N ASN A 86 19.29 -9.02 -6.42
CA ASN A 86 18.26 -8.20 -5.77
C ASN A 86 18.80 -6.97 -5.01
N LEU A 87 20.11 -6.91 -4.80
CA LEU A 87 20.79 -5.83 -4.07
C LEU A 87 21.91 -5.24 -4.92
N CYS A 88 22.09 -3.92 -4.83
CA CYS A 88 23.24 -3.25 -5.45
C CYS A 88 24.50 -3.45 -4.60
N LYS A 89 25.67 -3.19 -5.17
CA LYS A 89 27.00 -3.34 -4.53
C LYS A 89 27.10 -2.67 -3.15
N TYR A 90 26.38 -1.57 -2.93
CA TYR A 90 26.36 -0.83 -1.67
C TYR A 90 25.44 -1.42 -0.60
N CYS A 91 24.40 -2.16 -1.01
CA CYS A 91 23.44 -2.78 -0.10
C CYS A 91 23.79 -4.23 0.25
N VAL A 92 24.66 -4.89 -0.52
CA VAL A 92 25.13 -6.26 -0.24
C VAL A 92 25.68 -6.43 1.19
N PRO A 93 26.50 -5.52 1.75
CA PRO A 93 26.96 -5.66 3.13
C PRO A 93 25.85 -5.66 4.18
N ARG A 94 24.67 -5.10 3.85
CA ARG A 94 23.48 -5.02 4.72
C ARG A 94 22.41 -6.05 4.34
N GLU A 95 22.77 -7.09 3.59
CA GLU A 95 21.82 -8.08 3.07
C GLU A 95 20.99 -8.75 4.17
N ALA A 96 21.63 -9.20 5.26
CA ALA A 96 20.94 -9.86 6.36
C ALA A 96 19.89 -8.93 7.02
N GLU A 97 20.23 -7.66 7.23
CA GLU A 97 19.32 -6.66 7.81
C GLU A 97 18.11 -6.43 6.88
N ILE A 98 18.36 -6.20 5.59
CA ILE A 98 17.30 -5.96 4.60
C ILE A 98 16.39 -7.20 4.48
N TYR A 99 16.98 -8.40 4.46
CA TYR A 99 16.22 -9.64 4.38
C TYR A 99 15.31 -9.83 5.59
N LEU A 100 15.84 -9.66 6.81
CA LEU A 100 15.05 -9.79 8.03
C LEU A 100 13.91 -8.77 8.11
N GLU A 101 14.15 -7.53 7.67
CA GLU A 101 13.11 -6.49 7.59
C GLU A 101 11.96 -6.94 6.65
N LYS A 102 12.28 -7.47 5.45
CA LYS A 102 11.25 -7.94 4.51
C LYS A 102 10.55 -9.20 4.99
N LEU A 103 11.28 -10.10 5.66
CA LEU A 103 10.70 -11.29 6.26
C LEU A 103 9.69 -10.95 7.36
N ALA A 104 9.95 -9.92 8.17
CA ALA A 104 9.02 -9.45 9.17
C ALA A 104 7.71 -8.94 8.55
N VAL A 105 7.80 -8.15 7.46
CA VAL A 105 6.62 -7.66 6.73
C VAL A 105 5.83 -8.81 6.11
N LEU A 106 6.51 -9.80 5.52
CA LEU A 106 5.87 -10.99 4.96
C LEU A 106 5.12 -11.76 6.04
N ARG A 107 5.77 -12.03 7.17
CA ARG A 107 5.17 -12.75 8.30
C ARG A 107 3.92 -12.03 8.83
N GLU A 108 3.95 -10.71 8.92
CA GLU A 108 2.78 -9.93 9.33
C GLU A 108 1.62 -10.03 8.32
N ALA A 109 1.93 -10.02 7.02
CA ALA A 109 0.94 -10.20 5.97
C ALA A 109 0.32 -11.61 6.00
N GLU A 110 1.14 -12.65 6.17
CA GLU A 110 0.68 -14.04 6.29
C GLU A 110 -0.20 -14.25 7.52
N MET A 111 0.19 -13.72 8.68
CA MET A 111 -0.62 -13.81 9.90
C MET A 111 -1.97 -13.11 9.73
N ARG A 112 -1.99 -11.92 9.10
CA ARG A 112 -3.24 -11.20 8.80
C ARG A 112 -4.11 -11.96 7.82
N PHE A 113 -3.53 -12.50 6.74
CA PHE A 113 -4.24 -13.32 5.77
C PHE A 113 -4.89 -14.54 6.44
N ALA A 114 -4.11 -15.31 7.20
CA ALA A 114 -4.59 -16.49 7.90
C ALA A 114 -5.71 -16.15 8.89
N ARG A 115 -5.56 -15.05 9.65
CA ARG A 115 -6.59 -14.58 10.58
C ARG A 115 -7.89 -14.24 9.85
N LEU A 116 -7.84 -13.37 8.85
CA LEU A 116 -9.03 -12.90 8.13
C LEU A 116 -9.79 -14.06 7.46
N TRP A 117 -9.06 -14.98 6.81
CA TRP A 117 -9.68 -16.15 6.18
C TRP A 117 -10.28 -17.13 7.19
N SER A 118 -9.61 -17.34 8.34
CA SER A 118 -10.14 -18.20 9.40
C SER A 118 -11.37 -17.59 10.09
N GLU A 119 -11.42 -16.26 10.24
CA GLU A 119 -12.61 -15.57 10.75
C GLU A 119 -13.78 -15.68 9.75
N ALA A 120 -13.51 -15.56 8.44
CA ALA A 120 -14.54 -15.77 7.42
C ALA A 120 -15.16 -17.19 7.52
N GLN A 121 -14.33 -18.23 7.66
CA GLN A 121 -14.82 -19.60 7.89
C GLN A 121 -15.69 -19.71 9.15
N ARG A 122 -15.29 -19.04 10.24
CA ARG A 122 -16.06 -19.02 11.50
C ARG A 122 -17.40 -18.31 11.36
N VAL A 123 -17.44 -17.16 10.70
CA VAL A 123 -18.69 -16.40 10.44
C VAL A 123 -19.65 -17.22 9.60
N HIS A 124 -19.15 -17.96 8.59
CA HIS A 124 -19.97 -18.81 7.74
C HIS A 124 -20.28 -20.18 8.35
N GLY A 125 -19.67 -20.56 9.48
CA GLY A 125 -19.89 -21.83 10.16
C GLY A 125 -19.45 -23.06 9.35
N THR A 126 -18.62 -22.88 8.32
CA THR A 126 -18.15 -23.95 7.43
C THR A 126 -16.64 -23.92 7.28
N VAL A 127 -16.04 -25.12 7.26
CA VAL A 127 -14.60 -25.34 7.11
C VAL A 127 -14.27 -26.26 5.94
N HIS A 128 -15.27 -26.88 5.31
CA HIS A 128 -15.11 -27.86 4.24
C HIS A 128 -15.75 -27.43 2.92
N THR A 129 -16.44 -26.29 2.90
CA THR A 129 -17.06 -25.73 1.70
C THR A 129 -16.49 -24.35 1.41
N ASP A 130 -16.53 -23.96 0.14
CA ASP A 130 -16.08 -22.64 -0.27
C ASP A 130 -16.95 -21.53 0.33
N ILE A 131 -16.32 -20.39 0.59
CA ILE A 131 -16.99 -19.18 1.05
C ILE A 131 -17.29 -18.30 -0.16
N MET A 132 -18.56 -18.23 -0.54
CA MET A 132 -19.05 -17.39 -1.64
C MET A 132 -19.85 -16.22 -1.08
N CYS A 133 -19.14 -15.26 -0.48
CA CYS A 133 -19.73 -14.05 0.09
C CYS A 133 -19.15 -12.80 -0.60
N THR A 134 -20.02 -11.94 -1.09
CA THR A 134 -19.68 -10.64 -1.72
C THR A 134 -20.27 -9.47 -0.93
N GLY A 135 -20.50 -9.65 0.38
CA GLY A 135 -21.23 -8.68 1.19
C GLY A 135 -20.54 -7.31 1.27
N ASP A 136 -21.25 -6.25 0.87
CA ASP A 136 -20.74 -4.87 0.83
C ASP A 136 -20.71 -4.15 2.20
N GLY A 137 -21.13 -4.82 3.28
CA GLY A 137 -21.30 -4.24 4.62
C GLY A 137 -20.65 -5.01 5.76
N CYS A 138 -19.73 -5.93 5.46
CA CYS A 138 -19.01 -6.75 6.43
C CYS A 138 -17.66 -6.13 6.84
#